data_AF-A0A2V7W6F2-F1
#
_entry.id   AF-A0A2V7W6F2-F1
#
_cell.length_a   1.000
_cell.length_b   1.000
_cell.length_c   1.000
_cell.angle_alpha   90.00
_cell.angle_beta   90.00
_cell.angle_gamma   90.00
#
_symmetry.space_group_name_H-M   'P 1'
#
loop_
_entity.id
_entity.type
_entity.pdbx_description
1 polymer ?
#
loop_
_entity_poly.entity_id
_entity_poly.type
_entity_poly.pdbx_seq_one_letter_code
_entity_poly.pdbx_strand_id
1 'polypeptide(L)' 'MAVDQELLEILACPLCKEEVKLVPLPEAKRGPIRDKFRDKFRGEEPVVEEGLQCVKCRRVYPIVSDIPVMLVEEALDE' A
#
# COMPACT_ATOMS: atom_id res chain seq x y z
N MET A 1 34.18 8.04 -2.56
CA MET A 1 32.89 7.86 -3.25
C MET A 1 32.04 7.10 -2.25
N ALA A 2 31.37 7.84 -1.37
CA ALA A 2 29.99 8.31 -1.56
C ALA A 2 29.07 7.09 -1.61
N VAL A 3 28.44 6.80 -0.47
CA VAL A 3 27.53 5.68 -0.23
C VAL A 3 26.58 5.51 -1.43
N ASP A 4 26.55 4.31 -2.01
CA ASP A 4 25.78 3.98 -3.20
C ASP A 4 24.30 4.32 -2.99
N GLN A 5 23.81 5.23 -3.84
CA GLN A 5 22.45 5.77 -3.85
C GLN A 5 21.41 4.69 -4.22
N GLU A 6 21.87 3.52 -4.67
CA GLU A 6 21.09 2.36 -5.12
C GLU A 6 20.19 1.73 -4.03
N LEU A 7 20.51 1.94 -2.74
CA LEU A 7 19.69 1.40 -1.63
C LEU A 7 18.52 2.30 -1.20
N LEU A 8 18.50 3.57 -1.61
CA LEU A 8 17.41 4.52 -1.29
C LEU A 8 16.23 4.43 -2.28
N GLU A 9 16.30 3.57 -3.30
CA GLU A 9 15.37 3.47 -4.43
C GLU A 9 14.29 2.37 -4.31
N ILE A 10 14.25 1.61 -3.21
CA ILE A 10 13.63 0.28 -3.23
C ILE A 10 12.09 0.28 -3.10
N LEU A 11 11.46 1.34 -2.56
CA LEU A 11 10.00 1.45 -2.49
C LEU A 11 9.50 2.70 -3.22
N ALA A 12 9.43 2.57 -4.54
CA ALA A 12 8.80 3.53 -5.43
C ALA A 12 7.40 3.05 -5.82
N CYS A 13 6.47 3.99 -6.02
CA CYS A 13 5.13 3.63 -6.50
C CYS A 13 5.21 2.93 -7.88
N PRO A 14 4.44 1.85 -8.09
CA PRO A 14 4.49 1.06 -9.33
C PRO A 14 4.06 1.84 -10.58
N LEU A 15 3.37 2.97 -10.43
CA LEU A 15 2.92 3.84 -11.54
C LEU A 15 3.85 5.02 -11.77
N CYS A 16 4.06 5.80 -10.70
CA CYS A 16 4.67 7.12 -10.78
C CYS A 16 6.21 7.04 -10.62
N LYS A 17 6.75 5.90 -10.12
CA LYS A 17 8.13 5.69 -9.67
C LYS A 17 8.63 6.72 -8.65
N GLU A 18 7.71 7.47 -8.05
CA GLU A 18 7.99 8.47 -7.03
C GLU A 18 7.88 7.84 -5.64
N GLU A 19 8.34 8.59 -4.63
CA GLU A 19 8.26 8.23 -3.22
C GLU A 19 6.81 7.99 -2.75
N VAL A 20 6.66 6.99 -1.88
CA VAL A 20 5.41 6.70 -1.18
C VAL A 20 5.54 6.96 0.32
N LYS A 21 4.45 7.40 0.95
CA LYS A 21 4.39 7.70 2.39
C LYS A 21 3.34 6.81 3.06
N LEU A 22 3.65 6.35 4.28
CA LEU A 22 2.66 5.67 5.11
C LEU A 22 1.59 6.66 5.56
N VAL A 23 0.33 6.30 5.34
CA VAL A 23 -0.85 7.06 5.74
C VAL A 23 -1.86 6.14 6.41
N PRO A 24 -2.58 6.61 7.45
CA PRO A 24 -3.64 5.82 8.07
C PRO A 24 -4.82 5.67 7.10
N LEU A 25 -5.30 4.44 6.91
CA LEU A 25 -6.46 4.19 6.06
C LEU A 25 -7.76 4.53 6.82
N PRO A 26 -8.68 5.30 6.23
CA PRO A 26 -9.97 5.60 6.87
C PRO A 26 -10.81 4.34 7.03
N GLU A 27 -11.57 4.23 8.13
CA GLU A 27 -12.39 3.06 8.47
C GLU A 27 -13.37 2.67 7.35
N ALA A 28 -13.87 3.66 6.60
CA ALA A 28 -14.75 3.46 5.44
C ALA A 28 -14.14 2.55 4.35
N LYS A 29 -12.82 2.58 4.16
CA LYS A 29 -12.13 1.77 3.14
C LYS A 29 -11.64 0.42 3.69
N ARG A 30 -11.53 0.25 5.01
CA ARG A 30 -11.02 -0.99 5.66
C ARG A 30 -11.95 -2.19 5.46
N GLY A 31 -13.26 -1.97 5.60
CA GLY A 31 -14.29 -3.01 5.43
C GLY A 31 -14.21 -3.77 4.10
N PRO A 32 -14.35 -3.09 2.95
CA PRO A 32 -14.33 -3.76 1.65
C PRO A 32 -12.99 -4.46 1.35
N ILE A 33 -11.85 -3.92 1.80
CA ILE A 33 -10.55 -4.58 1.63
C ILE A 33 -10.49 -5.86 2.46
N ARG A 34 -10.89 -5.82 3.74
CA ARG A 34 -10.90 -7.02 4.60
C ARG A 34 -11.76 -8.13 3.98
N ASP A 35 -12.96 -7.80 3.52
CA ASP A 35 -13.87 -8.78 2.90
C ASP A 35 -13.29 -9.36 1.60
N LYS A 36 -12.60 -8.57 0.78
CA LYS A 36 -11.99 -9.03 -0.48
C LYS A 36 -10.79 -9.96 -0.28
N PHE A 37 -10.01 -9.73 0.77
CA PHE A 37 -8.81 -10.53 1.05
C PHE A 37 -9.07 -11.71 1.99
N ARG A 38 -10.20 -11.73 2.71
CA ARG A 38 -10.56 -12.80 3.66
C ARG A 38 -10.42 -14.21 3.08
N ASP A 39 -10.88 -14.47 1.86
CA ASP A 39 -10.82 -15.80 1.25
C ASP A 39 -9.40 -16.29 0.93
N LYS A 40 -8.40 -15.38 0.89
CA LYS A 40 -6.99 -15.72 0.63
C LYS A 40 -6.22 -16.06 1.91
N PHE A 41 -6.70 -15.61 3.07
CA PHE A 41 -6.11 -15.90 4.36
C PHE A 41 -6.92 -17.03 4.99
N ARG A 42 -6.31 -18.21 5.19
CA ARG A 42 -6.96 -19.47 5.60
C ARG A 42 -7.63 -19.39 7.00
N GLY A 43 -8.67 -18.58 7.14
CA GLY A 43 -9.39 -18.31 8.40
C GLY A 43 -8.79 -17.23 9.29
N GLU A 44 -7.78 -16.48 8.83
CA GLU A 44 -7.17 -15.36 9.59
C GLU A 44 -7.75 -14.03 9.12
N GLU A 45 -8.19 -13.17 10.05
CA GLU A 45 -8.72 -11.86 9.71
C GLU A 45 -7.58 -10.92 9.29
N PRO A 46 -7.58 -10.42 8.05
CA PRO A 46 -6.49 -9.56 7.60
C PRO A 46 -6.57 -8.19 8.28
N VAL A 47 -5.42 -7.75 8.81
CA VAL A 47 -5.28 -6.43 9.44
C VAL A 47 -5.09 -5.38 8.35
N VAL A 48 -5.95 -4.36 8.32
CA VAL A 48 -5.91 -3.27 7.33
C VAL A 48 -6.08 -1.94 8.06
N GLU A 49 -4.97 -1.37 8.51
CA GLU A 49 -4.96 -0.11 9.28
C GLU A 49 -4.30 1.04 8.51
N GLU A 50 -3.31 0.73 7.67
CA GLU A 50 -2.44 1.69 7.01
C GLU A 50 -2.34 1.43 5.50
N GLY A 51 -1.84 2.41 4.77
CA GLY A 51 -1.58 2.33 3.33
C GLY A 51 -0.41 3.21 2.91
N LEU A 52 0.09 2.97 1.70
CA LEU A 52 1.15 3.75 1.08
C LEU A 52 0.57 4.73 0.07
N GLN A 53 0.69 6.03 0.30
CA GLN A 53 0.28 7.08 -0.62
C GLN A 53 1.45 7.57 -1.49
N CYS A 54 1.34 7.52 -2.83
CA CYS A 54 2.33 8.18 -3.72
C CYS A 54 2.17 9.70 -3.58
N VAL A 55 3.27 10.42 -3.35
CA VAL A 55 3.27 11.89 -3.22
C VAL A 55 2.89 12.62 -4.51
N LYS A 56 3.04 11.96 -5.67
CA LYS A 56 2.81 12.53 -7.00
C LYS A 56 1.42 12.23 -7.54
N CYS A 57 1.05 10.94 -7.65
CA CYS A 57 -0.24 10.53 -8.19
C CYS A 57 -1.34 10.43 -7.11
N ARG A 58 -1.01 10.59 -5.82
CA ARG A 58 -1.92 10.57 -4.67
C ARG A 58 -2.68 9.27 -4.43
N ARG A 59 -2.40 8.23 -5.22
CA ARG A 59 -2.96 6.89 -5.02
C ARG A 59 -2.49 6.28 -3.72
N VAL A 60 -3.40 5.59 -3.05
CA VAL A 60 -3.17 4.91 -1.78
C VAL A 60 -3.24 3.40 -2.00
N TYR A 61 -2.13 2.71 -1.73
CA TYR A 61 -2.01 1.25 -1.77
C TYR A 61 -2.25 0.69 -0.36
N PRO A 62 -3.29 -0.13 -0.13
CA PRO A 62 -3.56 -0.64 1.21
C PRO A 62 -2.51 -1.64 1.66
N ILE A 63 -2.18 -1.62 2.95
CA ILE A 63 -1.33 -2.63 3.59
C ILE A 63 -2.25 -3.65 4.25
N VAL A 64 -2.10 -4.91 3.85
CA VAL A 64 -2.91 -6.02 4.33
C VAL A 64 -1.98 -7.01 5.03
N SER A 65 -2.11 -7.17 6.34
CA SER A 65 -1.25 -8.03 7.16
C SER A 65 0.25 -7.75 6.94
N ASP A 66 0.64 -6.47 7.04
CA ASP A 66 2.01 -5.97 6.82
C ASP A 66 2.53 -6.11 5.37
N ILE A 67 1.71 -6.59 4.44
CA ILE A 67 2.06 -6.74 3.03
C ILE A 67 1.42 -5.58 2.23
N PRO A 68 2.22 -4.67 1.63
CA PRO A 68 1.69 -3.60 0.80
C PRO A 68 1.14 -4.16 -0.52
N VAL A 69 -0.15 -3.94 -0.78
CA VAL A 69 -0.79 -4.35 -2.04
C VAL A 69 -0.46 -3.31 -3.11
N MET A 70 0.70 -3.45 -3.75
CA MET A 70 1.16 -2.57 -4.84
C MET A 70 0.51 -2.88 -6.20
N LEU A 71 -0.77 -3.26 -6.20
CA LEU A 71 -1.53 -3.48 -7.42
C LEU A 71 -2.26 -2.20 -7.80
N VAL A 72 -2.08 -1.78 -9.05
CA VAL A 72 -2.70 -0.57 -9.61
C VAL A 72 -4.22 -0.62 -9.56
N GLU A 73 -4.81 -1.80 -9.74
CA GLU A 73 -6.25 -2.04 -9.72
C GLU A 73 -6.86 -2.02 -8.31
N GLU A 74 -6.04 -2.32 -7.29
CA GLU A 74 -6.43 -2.28 -5.88
C GLU A 74 -6.10 -0.93 -5.23
N ALA A 75 -5.40 -0.07 -5.96
CA ALA A 75 -5.06 1.26 -5.50
C ALA A 75 -6.33 2.09 -5.35
N LEU A 76 -6.43 2.76 -4.21
CA LEU A 76 -7.50 3.69 -3.93
C LEU A 76 -7.09 5.06 -4.47
N ASP A 77 -7.86 5.61 -5.40
CA ASP A 77 -7.80 7.03 -5.72
C ASP A 77 -8.58 7.82 -4.64
N GLU A 78 -8.07 8.99 -4.26
CA GLU A 78 -8.70 9.92 -3.31
C GLU A 78 -9.24 11.14 -4.06
#